data_AF-A0A1J3HVH2-F1
#
_entry.id   AF-A0A1J3HVH2-F1
#
_cell.length_a   1.000
_cell.length_b   1.000
_cell.length_c   1.000
_cell.angle_alpha   90.00
_cell.angle_beta   90.00
_cell.angle_gamma   90.00
#
_symmetry.space_group_name_H-M   'P 1'
#
loop_
_entity.id
_entity.type
_entity.pdbx_description
1 polymer ?
#
loop_
_entity_poly.entity_id
_entity_poly.type
_entity_poly.pdbx_seq_one_letter_code
_entity_poly.pdbx_strand_id
1 'polypeptide(L)'
;PKPGVDGGHGFAFVVSSSIDFTQADPTQYLGLFNISTNGSPSAQILAIELDTVQSAEFDDIDKDHVGIDINSLKSIESASASYFSDTKGKNQSINLLNGEPLQVWVDYEGTVLNVTVAPLRIKKPNHPLLS
;
A
#
# COMPACT_ATOMS: atom_id res chain seq x y z
N PRO A 1 2.00 -16.49 -3.94
CA PRO A 1 2.41 -16.61 -5.36
C PRO A 1 3.47 -17.72 -5.51
N LYS A 2 3.58 -18.39 -6.66
CA LYS A 2 4.71 -19.31 -6.88
C LYS A 2 5.98 -18.47 -7.09
N PRO A 3 7.13 -18.82 -6.50
CA PRO A 3 8.38 -18.11 -6.75
C PRO A 3 8.69 -18.03 -8.26
N GLY A 4 9.01 -16.85 -8.76
CA GLY A 4 9.39 -16.63 -10.17
C GLY A 4 8.24 -16.39 -11.15
N VAL A 5 7.02 -16.09 -10.66
CA VAL A 5 5.87 -15.68 -11.47
C VAL A 5 5.44 -14.28 -11.05
N ASP A 6 5.12 -13.42 -12.02
CA ASP A 6 4.58 -12.09 -11.75
C ASP A 6 3.25 -12.19 -10.97
N GLY A 7 3.07 -11.28 -10.00
CA GLY A 7 1.88 -11.23 -9.15
C GLY A 7 0.67 -10.61 -9.84
N GLY A 8 -0.37 -10.35 -9.04
CA GLY A 8 -1.38 -9.34 -9.39
C GLY A 8 -0.77 -7.93 -9.27
N HIS A 9 -1.60 -6.89 -9.38
CA HIS A 9 -1.10 -5.51 -9.19
C HIS A 9 -0.89 -5.21 -7.72
N GLY A 10 -1.84 -5.58 -6.86
CA GLY A 10 -1.68 -5.42 -5.42
C GLY A 10 -2.99 -5.64 -4.69
N PHE A 11 -3.05 -5.13 -3.47
CA PHE A 11 -4.29 -4.97 -2.71
C PHE A 11 -4.18 -3.76 -1.78
N ALA A 12 -5.31 -3.29 -1.27
CA ALA A 12 -5.33 -2.14 -0.38
C ALA A 12 -6.23 -2.37 0.84
N PHE A 13 -5.86 -1.74 1.97
CA PHE A 13 -6.79 -1.42 3.04
C PHE A 13 -7.47 -0.09 2.72
N VAL A 14 -8.79 0.00 2.83
CA VAL A 14 -9.57 1.13 2.29
C VAL A 14 -10.52 1.69 3.33
N VAL A 15 -10.54 3.01 3.45
CA VAL A 15 -11.56 3.79 4.14
C VAL A 15 -12.26 4.67 3.09
N SER A 16 -13.56 4.47 2.92
CA SER A 16 -14.35 5.15 1.90
C SER A 16 -15.71 5.59 2.45
N SER A 17 -16.26 6.68 1.92
CA SER A 17 -17.64 7.11 2.21
C SER A 17 -18.70 6.22 1.53
N SER A 18 -18.30 5.39 0.57
CA SER A 18 -19.15 4.47 -0.19
C SER A 18 -18.55 3.07 -0.25
N ILE A 19 -19.43 2.07 -0.36
CA ILE A 19 -19.06 0.67 -0.64
C ILE A 19 -19.29 0.30 -2.11
N ASP A 20 -19.78 1.24 -2.93
CA ASP A 20 -20.03 1.03 -4.36
C ASP A 20 -18.75 1.28 -5.16
N PHE A 21 -18.11 0.19 -5.57
CA PHE A 21 -16.96 0.16 -6.48
C PHE A 21 -17.32 -0.47 -7.83
N THR A 22 -18.60 -0.51 -8.21
CA THR A 22 -19.05 -1.19 -9.44
C THR A 22 -18.48 -0.59 -10.72
N GLN A 23 -18.05 0.67 -10.67
CA GLN A 23 -17.43 1.39 -11.79
C GLN A 23 -15.90 1.45 -11.70
N ALA A 24 -15.29 0.82 -10.69
CA ALA A 24 -13.85 0.79 -10.56
C ALA A 24 -13.23 -0.24 -11.52
N ASP A 25 -12.08 0.11 -12.07
CA ASP A 25 -11.31 -0.75 -12.96
C ASP A 25 -10.42 -1.71 -12.16
N PRO A 26 -10.12 -2.90 -12.70
CA PRO A 26 -9.20 -3.85 -12.07
C PRO A 26 -7.74 -3.42 -12.28
N THR A 27 -6.81 -4.37 -12.11
CA THR A 27 -5.38 -4.21 -12.41
C THR A 27 -4.74 -3.06 -11.63
N GLN A 28 -4.08 -2.13 -12.30
CA GLN A 28 -3.37 -1.02 -11.66
C GLN A 28 -4.30 -0.09 -10.88
N TYR A 29 -5.61 -0.15 -11.11
CA TYR A 29 -6.58 0.66 -10.37
C TYR A 29 -7.03 0.07 -9.03
N LEU A 30 -6.50 -1.12 -8.67
CA LEU A 30 -6.76 -1.84 -7.42
C LEU A 30 -8.25 -2.09 -7.10
N GLY A 31 -9.15 -1.91 -8.08
CA GLY A 31 -10.59 -1.96 -7.85
C GLY A 31 -11.13 -0.75 -7.07
N LEU A 32 -10.40 0.36 -7.00
CA LEU A 32 -10.76 1.56 -6.25
C LEU A 32 -11.16 2.73 -7.14
N PHE A 33 -10.49 2.86 -8.28
CA PHE A 33 -10.66 3.99 -9.20
C PHE A 33 -10.90 3.50 -10.63
N ASN A 34 -11.22 4.43 -11.51
CA ASN A 34 -11.11 4.25 -12.95
C ASN A 34 -10.41 5.49 -13.53
N ILE A 35 -10.20 5.51 -14.85
CA ILE A 35 -9.52 6.64 -15.52
C ILE A 35 -10.17 8.01 -15.25
N SER A 36 -11.47 8.05 -14.96
CA SER A 36 -12.21 9.30 -14.72
C SER A 36 -12.31 9.70 -13.24
N THR A 37 -12.23 8.74 -12.32
CA THR A 37 -12.34 8.99 -10.87
C THR A 37 -10.99 9.11 -10.18
N ASN A 38 -9.92 8.59 -10.78
CA ASN A 38 -8.55 8.72 -10.27
C ASN A 38 -8.14 10.20 -10.23
N GLY A 39 -7.85 10.71 -9.03
CA GLY A 39 -7.54 12.13 -8.79
C GLY A 39 -8.77 13.03 -8.57
N SER A 40 -9.98 12.48 -8.60
CA SER A 40 -11.20 13.25 -8.33
C SER A 40 -11.43 13.42 -6.83
N PRO A 41 -11.61 14.66 -6.31
CA PRO A 41 -11.98 14.89 -4.91
C PRO A 41 -13.31 14.21 -4.50
N SER A 42 -14.14 13.85 -5.46
CA SER A 42 -15.40 13.13 -5.21
C SER A 42 -15.21 11.65 -4.90
N ALA A 43 -14.02 11.08 -5.11
CA ALA A 43 -13.75 9.68 -4.80
C ALA A 43 -13.91 9.41 -3.30
N GLN A 44 -13.47 10.34 -2.44
CA GLN A 44 -13.53 10.26 -0.98
C GLN A 44 -12.97 8.94 -0.41
N ILE A 45 -11.80 8.55 -0.94
CA ILE A 45 -11.10 7.32 -0.60
C ILE A 45 -9.76 7.66 0.05
N LEU A 46 -9.50 7.02 1.19
CA LEU A 46 -8.16 6.81 1.74
C LEU A 46 -7.82 5.33 1.53
N ALA A 47 -6.67 5.05 0.93
CA ALA A 47 -6.18 3.69 0.79
C ALA A 47 -4.72 3.56 1.26
N ILE A 48 -4.42 2.40 1.84
CA ILE A 48 -3.06 1.96 2.13
C ILE A 48 -2.82 0.79 1.20
N GLU A 49 -2.07 1.04 0.13
CA GLU A 49 -1.80 0.04 -0.92
C GLU A 49 -0.54 -0.76 -0.61
N LEU A 50 -0.56 -2.02 -1.06
CA LEU A 50 0.60 -2.90 -1.15
C LEU A 50 0.70 -3.30 -2.62
N ASP A 51 1.45 -2.51 -3.37
CA ASP A 51 1.60 -2.64 -4.82
C ASP A 51 2.84 -3.50 -5.16
N THR A 52 2.67 -4.35 -6.15
CA THR A 52 3.62 -5.36 -6.61
C THR A 52 3.97 -5.21 -8.09
N VAL A 53 3.52 -4.12 -8.71
CA VAL A 53 3.78 -3.70 -10.09
C VAL A 53 4.23 -2.24 -10.08
N GLN A 54 5.01 -1.83 -11.07
CA GLN A 54 5.36 -0.42 -11.23
C GLN A 54 4.54 0.17 -12.37
N SER A 55 3.63 1.06 -12.04
CA SER A 55 2.75 1.80 -12.96
C SER A 55 3.29 3.22 -13.14
N ALA A 56 3.98 3.46 -14.26
CA ALA A 56 4.64 4.75 -14.51
C ALA A 56 3.64 5.93 -14.58
N GLU A 57 2.38 5.66 -14.95
CA GLU A 57 1.31 6.67 -14.96
C GLU A 57 0.91 7.16 -13.56
N PHE A 58 1.26 6.44 -12.49
CA PHE A 58 0.95 6.78 -11.09
C PHE A 58 2.16 7.23 -10.29
N ASP A 59 3.32 7.40 -10.96
CA ASP A 59 4.59 7.78 -10.36
C ASP A 59 5.12 6.78 -9.32
N ASP A 60 4.83 5.49 -9.50
CA ASP A 60 5.30 4.41 -8.65
C ASP A 60 6.83 4.38 -8.55
N ILE A 61 7.33 4.34 -7.32
CA ILE A 61 8.77 4.40 -7.02
C ILE A 61 9.51 3.11 -7.43
N ASP A 62 8.83 1.97 -7.34
CA ASP A 62 9.30 0.65 -7.75
C ASP A 62 8.10 -0.32 -7.83
N LYS A 63 8.38 -1.60 -8.03
CA LYS A 63 7.38 -2.67 -8.17
C LYS A 63 7.07 -3.45 -6.89
N ASP A 64 7.44 -2.95 -5.72
CA ASP A 64 7.30 -3.65 -4.44
C ASP A 64 7.25 -2.60 -3.33
N HIS A 65 6.15 -1.85 -3.28
CA HIS A 65 6.03 -0.69 -2.41
C HIS A 65 4.73 -0.68 -1.59
N VAL A 66 4.75 0.14 -0.55
CA VAL A 66 3.57 0.50 0.25
C VAL A 66 3.31 1.97 0.03
N GLY A 67 2.04 2.33 -0.15
CA GLY A 67 1.62 3.69 -0.49
C GLY A 67 0.46 4.18 0.38
N ILE A 68 0.36 5.51 0.55
CA ILE A 68 -0.80 6.19 1.12
C ILE A 68 -1.47 6.98 -0.01
N ASP A 69 -2.69 6.57 -0.34
CA ASP A 69 -3.49 7.14 -1.41
C ASP A 69 -4.61 8.00 -0.85
N ILE A 70 -4.75 9.21 -1.41
CA ILE A 70 -5.90 10.08 -1.14
C ILE A 70 -6.55 10.44 -2.46
N ASN A 71 -7.70 9.83 -2.74
CA ASN A 71 -8.51 10.02 -3.95
C ASN A 71 -7.79 9.74 -5.28
N SER A 72 -6.60 9.14 -5.24
CA SER A 72 -5.71 8.94 -6.39
C SER A 72 -4.74 7.81 -6.07
N LEU A 73 -4.39 7.00 -7.09
CA LEU A 73 -3.32 5.97 -7.03
C LEU A 73 -1.92 6.57 -7.09
N LYS A 74 -1.82 7.85 -7.46
CA LYS A 74 -0.60 8.59 -7.17
C LYS A 74 -0.52 8.84 -5.66
N SER A 75 0.17 7.94 -4.98
CA SER A 75 0.46 8.01 -3.55
C SER A 75 0.98 9.39 -3.14
N ILE A 76 0.44 9.92 -2.03
CA ILE A 76 0.97 11.14 -1.41
C ILE A 76 2.28 10.88 -0.65
N GLU A 77 2.48 9.63 -0.23
CA GLU A 77 3.69 9.12 0.39
C GLU A 77 3.82 7.63 0.06
N SER A 78 5.02 7.19 -0.30
CA SER A 78 5.30 5.78 -0.59
C SER A 78 6.73 5.40 -0.25
N ALA A 79 6.95 4.13 0.02
CA ALA A 79 8.27 3.57 0.28
C ALA A 79 8.35 2.11 -0.16
N SER A 80 9.52 1.67 -0.63
CA SER A 80 9.78 0.27 -0.94
C SER A 80 9.45 -0.59 0.28
N ALA A 81 8.82 -1.74 0.05
CA ALA A 81 8.35 -2.65 1.08
C ALA A 81 9.51 -3.04 2.01
N SER A 82 9.46 -2.54 3.24
CA SER A 82 10.48 -2.82 4.25
C SER A 82 9.94 -2.58 5.65
N TYR A 83 10.61 -3.13 6.65
CA TYR A 83 10.31 -2.88 8.06
C TYR A 83 11.57 -2.51 8.82
N PHE A 84 11.45 -1.61 9.80
CA PHE A 84 12.55 -1.34 10.72
C PHE A 84 12.73 -2.53 11.68
N SER A 85 13.93 -3.10 11.70
CA SER A 85 14.27 -4.17 12.64
C SER A 85 14.89 -3.58 13.90
N ASP A 86 14.14 -3.53 15.00
CA ASP A 86 14.60 -3.03 16.31
C ASP A 86 15.89 -3.71 16.78
N THR A 87 16.05 -5.01 16.48
CA THR A 87 17.22 -5.80 16.88
C THR A 87 18.45 -5.51 16.03
N LYS A 88 18.27 -5.15 14.74
CA LYS A 88 19.38 -4.83 13.82
C LYS A 88 19.63 -3.34 13.69
N GLY A 89 18.74 -2.49 14.21
CA GLY A 89 18.79 -1.03 14.10
C GLY A 89 18.72 -0.52 12.66
N LYS A 90 18.06 -1.23 11.74
CA LYS A 90 17.97 -0.86 10.32
C LYS A 90 16.76 -1.46 9.62
N ASN A 91 16.39 -0.87 8.48
CA ASN A 91 15.36 -1.42 7.62
C ASN A 91 15.78 -2.77 7.02
N GLN A 92 14.81 -3.66 6.90
CA GLN A 92 14.90 -4.96 6.27
C GLN A 92 13.87 -5.01 5.16
N SER A 93 14.32 -5.25 3.93
CA SER A 93 13.42 -5.38 2.77
C SER A 93 12.45 -6.54 2.98
N ILE A 94 11.22 -6.31 2.56
CA ILE A 94 10.17 -7.30 2.39
C ILE A 94 10.07 -7.55 0.89
N ASN A 95 9.63 -8.75 0.51
CA ASN A 95 9.18 -9.02 -0.85
C ASN A 95 7.71 -9.40 -0.75
N LEU A 96 6.81 -8.52 -1.20
CA LEU A 96 5.36 -8.73 -1.07
C LEU A 96 4.88 -9.98 -1.83
N LEU A 97 5.63 -10.45 -2.83
CA LEU A 97 5.30 -11.61 -3.64
C LEU A 97 5.83 -12.94 -3.08
N ASN A 98 6.54 -12.95 -1.94
CA ASN A 98 7.13 -14.17 -1.40
C ASN A 98 6.10 -15.17 -0.84
N GLY A 99 4.84 -14.76 -0.65
CA GLY A 99 3.76 -15.59 -0.14
C GLY A 99 3.80 -15.81 1.38
N GLU A 100 4.72 -15.18 2.09
CA GLU A 100 4.80 -15.22 3.54
C GLU A 100 3.76 -14.26 4.16
N PRO A 101 3.14 -14.63 5.29
CA PRO A 101 2.19 -13.76 5.96
C PRO A 101 2.83 -12.44 6.45
N LEU A 102 2.18 -11.33 6.09
CA LEU A 102 2.53 -9.98 6.52
C LEU A 102 1.50 -9.45 7.52
N GLN A 103 1.95 -8.59 8.43
CA GLN A 103 1.08 -7.78 9.28
C GLN A 103 1.30 -6.30 8.96
N VAL A 104 0.18 -5.58 8.82
CA VAL A 104 0.13 -4.15 8.56
C VAL A 104 -0.59 -3.49 9.73
N TRP A 105 -0.01 -2.42 10.27
CA TRP A 105 -0.64 -1.54 11.25
C TRP A 105 -0.92 -0.20 10.58
N VAL A 106 -2.16 0.25 10.68
CA VAL A 106 -2.61 1.56 10.21
C VAL A 106 -3.11 2.31 11.44
N ASP A 107 -2.28 3.18 11.99
CA ASP A 107 -2.60 3.94 13.20
C ASP A 107 -2.90 5.38 12.83
N TYR A 108 -4.09 5.83 13.19
CA TYR A 108 -4.53 7.21 12.99
C TYR A 108 -4.77 7.88 14.34
N GLU A 109 -3.97 8.90 14.65
CA GLU A 109 -4.09 9.68 15.88
C GLU A 109 -4.07 11.17 15.57
N GLY A 110 -5.20 11.84 15.81
CA GLY A 110 -5.37 13.26 15.52
C GLY A 110 -5.27 13.54 14.01
N THR A 111 -4.11 14.01 13.55
CA THR A 111 -3.84 14.33 12.14
C THR A 111 -2.69 13.51 11.56
N VAL A 112 -2.19 12.50 12.29
CA VAL A 112 -1.04 11.69 11.89
C VAL A 112 -1.52 10.29 11.51
N LEU A 113 -1.09 9.80 10.36
CA LEU A 113 -1.39 8.46 9.86
C LEU A 113 -0.07 7.69 9.73
N ASN A 114 0.18 6.76 10.65
CA ASN A 114 1.34 5.91 10.59
C ASN A 114 1.00 4.57 9.93
N VAL A 115 1.76 4.18 8.92
CA VAL A 115 1.69 2.84 8.32
C VAL A 115 2.94 2.09 8.72
N THR A 116 2.78 0.98 9.43
CA THR A 116 3.88 0.06 9.77
C THR A 116 3.62 -1.28 9.13
N VAL A 117 4.64 -1.92 8.56
CA VAL A 117 4.55 -3.28 8.03
C VAL A 117 5.63 -4.16 8.65
N ALA A 118 5.37 -5.45 8.83
CA ALA A 118 6.38 -6.44 9.20
C ALA A 118 5.87 -7.86 8.93
N PRO A 119 6.75 -8.88 8.80
CA PRO A 119 6.30 -10.27 8.78
C PRO A 119 5.46 -10.62 10.03
N LEU A 120 4.43 -11.46 9.89
CA LEU A 120 3.38 -11.69 10.92
C LEU A 120 3.88 -12.02 12.34
N ARG A 121 5.08 -12.59 12.48
CA ARG A 121 5.64 -13.00 13.79
C ARG A 121 6.64 -12.00 14.37
N ILE A 122 6.80 -10.85 13.72
CA ILE A 122 7.62 -9.74 14.22
C ILE A 122 6.71 -8.81 15.00
N LYS A 123 7.11 -8.47 16.24
CA LYS A 123 6.44 -7.43 17.02
C LYS A 123 6.43 -6.14 16.19
N LYS A 124 5.34 -5.37 16.26
CA LYS A 124 5.23 -4.06 15.62
C LYS A 124 6.53 -3.24 15.80
N PRO A 125 7.24 -2.92 14.70
CA PRO A 125 8.40 -2.04 14.73
C PRO A 125 8.12 -0.72 15.45
N ASN A 126 9.13 -0.17 16.10
CA ASN A 126 9.01 1.13 16.79
C ASN A 126 9.10 2.34 15.84
N HIS A 127 9.47 2.12 14.57
CA HIS A 127 9.46 3.12 13.52
C HIS A 127 8.46 2.70 12.42
N PRO A 128 7.53 3.59 12.05
CA PRO A 128 6.64 3.32 10.93
C PRO A 128 7.41 3.33 9.62
N LEU A 129 6.81 2.73 8.58
CA LEU A 129 7.31 2.82 7.21
C LEU A 129 6.95 4.18 6.59
N LEU A 130 5.72 4.65 6.81
CA LEU A 130 5.14 5.92 6.29
C LEU A 130 4.45 6.69 7.43
N SER A 131 4.42 8.02 7.41
CA SER A 131 3.87 8.86 8.49
C SER A 131 3.26 10.19 8.05
#